data_AF-U4U4W7-F1
#
_entry.id   AF-U4U4W7-F1
#
_cell.length_a   1.000
_cell.length_b   1.000
_cell.length_c   1.000
_cell.angle_alpha   90.00
_cell.angle_beta   90.00
_cell.angle_gamma   90.00
#
_symmetry.space_group_name_H-M   'P 1'
#
loop_
_entity.id
_entity.type
_entity.pdbx_description
1 polymer ?
#
loop_
_entity_poly.entity_id
_entity_poly.type
_entity_poly.pdbx_seq_one_letter_code
_entity_poly.pdbx_strand_id
1 'polypeptide(L)'
;MRYPSVTICRRPGFNTDIFPNYGLRRGQSLLNQNVFRNFYFDNFTIKEFLEDTTYDFDDVVNSYAFNGMGMHLAAAEWTLFHTISYGKCFSFTPRETSSTYSISGGWIFSLKHDVIERFVDSYGVSQYGFHVYVHDPNEILTSGLEQDDSFLEYIYIEASEDIRLQLRYQEFLRVNTNENPCIDPGDQPTYSRSRVTLLASLLLMNFSNRETLMANCSCPKSCHVTIYTPSIISRTKLNENQDTRSFIAMHYANNLVTEMKELVGYNVTAFIADIGGSLGFLLGLSVVGFIRVIERIVCSIIKTYYQKKKKPDEEQRSETQSSSSSSTSSKSTKILHTNSFGKRKPLPDNINLYENLQDFESDDFKYYQKTLIAESSNSRY
;
A
#
# COMPACT_ATOMS: atom_id res chain seq x y z
N MET A 1 -13.30 18.60 -2.06
CA MET A 1 -11.93 18.11 -2.29
C MET A 1 -11.58 17.13 -1.18
N ARG A 2 -10.95 16.00 -1.51
CA ARG A 2 -10.49 15.03 -0.49
C ARG A 2 -9.29 15.64 0.26
N TYR A 3 -9.24 15.43 1.56
CA TYR A 3 -8.11 15.84 2.39
C TYR A 3 -7.25 14.61 2.74
N PRO A 4 -5.95 14.80 2.96
CA PRO A 4 -5.08 13.72 3.39
C PRO A 4 -5.42 13.28 4.81
N SER A 5 -5.00 12.07 5.13
CA SER A 5 -4.79 11.67 6.51
C SER A 5 -3.45 12.20 7.02
N VAL A 6 -3.42 12.52 8.31
CA VAL A 6 -2.24 13.13 8.95
C VAL A 6 -1.84 12.26 10.13
N THR A 7 -0.63 11.72 10.09
CA THR A 7 -0.07 10.93 11.19
C THR A 7 0.97 11.75 11.94
N ILE A 8 0.81 11.83 13.27
CA ILE A 8 1.64 12.66 14.15
C ILE A 8 2.31 11.75 15.18
N CYS A 9 3.63 11.82 15.25
CA CYS A 9 4.43 11.13 16.26
C CYS A 9 5.30 12.14 17.00
N ARG A 10 5.33 12.05 18.34
CA ARG A 10 6.14 12.93 19.18
C ARG A 10 7.62 12.54 19.11
N ARG A 11 8.52 13.52 19.18
CA ARG A 11 9.96 13.32 19.35
C ARG A 11 10.43 14.05 20.62
N PRO A 12 11.05 13.35 21.59
CA PRO A 12 11.27 11.89 21.62
C PRO A 12 9.94 11.11 21.75
N GLY A 13 9.89 9.88 21.28
CA GLY A 13 8.68 9.05 21.41
C GLY A 13 8.46 8.46 22.80
N PHE A 14 9.52 8.43 23.61
CA PHE A 14 9.58 7.69 24.86
C PHE A 14 10.08 8.58 25.99
N ASN A 15 9.47 8.42 27.17
CA ASN A 15 10.01 8.90 28.42
C ASN A 15 11.11 7.94 28.90
N THR A 16 12.36 8.26 28.55
CA THR A 16 13.48 7.38 28.86
C THR A 16 13.89 7.38 30.34
N ASP A 17 13.32 8.27 31.17
CA ASP A 17 13.66 8.33 32.59
C ASP A 17 13.11 7.15 33.39
N ILE A 18 12.03 6.53 32.91
CA ILE A 18 11.36 5.37 33.51
C ILE A 18 11.86 4.02 32.98
N PHE A 19 12.71 4.02 31.95
CA PHE A 19 13.34 2.80 31.41
C PHE A 19 14.03 1.91 32.47
N PRO A 20 14.72 2.46 33.50
CA PRO A 20 15.32 1.64 34.56
C PRO A 20 14.35 0.73 35.31
N ASN A 21 13.05 1.07 35.37
CA ASN A 21 12.04 0.23 36.02
C ASN A 21 11.84 -1.11 35.28
N TYR A 22 12.17 -1.15 33.99
CA TYR A 22 12.03 -2.33 33.13
C TYR A 22 13.38 -3.01 32.82
N GLY A 23 14.46 -2.61 33.50
CA GLY A 23 15.81 -3.19 33.29
C GLY A 23 16.59 -2.58 32.12
N LEU A 24 16.11 -1.45 31.57
CA LEU A 24 16.76 -0.71 30.48
C LEU A 24 17.55 0.50 31.02
N ARG A 25 18.56 0.96 30.28
CA ARG A 25 19.33 2.15 30.68
C ARG A 25 18.58 3.43 30.31
N ARG A 26 18.68 4.46 31.17
CA ARG A 26 18.18 5.81 30.85
C ARG A 26 18.82 6.33 29.56
N GLY A 27 18.02 6.92 28.68
CA GLY A 27 18.46 7.47 27.39
C GLY A 27 18.94 6.43 26.37
N GLN A 28 18.73 5.14 26.61
CA GLN A 28 19.11 4.09 25.67
C GLN A 28 18.18 4.12 24.44
N SER A 29 18.77 4.15 23.23
CA SER A 29 18.00 3.99 22.00
C SER A 29 17.44 2.56 21.90
N LEU A 30 16.14 2.45 21.63
CA LEU A 30 15.46 1.16 21.41
C LEU A 30 15.82 0.52 20.06
N LEU A 31 16.38 1.29 19.12
CA LEU A 31 16.83 0.79 17.82
C LEU A 31 18.17 0.04 17.89
N ASN A 32 18.82 0.03 19.06
CA ASN A 32 20.08 -0.68 19.25
C ASN A 32 19.85 -2.19 19.35
N GLN A 33 20.72 -2.97 18.70
CA GLN A 33 20.70 -4.43 18.80
C GLN A 33 20.81 -4.87 20.27
N ASN A 34 20.00 -5.86 20.65
CA ASN A 34 19.95 -6.43 22.00
C ASN A 34 19.51 -5.45 23.10
N VAL A 35 18.77 -4.39 22.77
CA VAL A 35 18.29 -3.42 23.76
C VAL A 35 17.51 -4.11 24.91
N PHE A 36 16.68 -5.09 24.57
CA PHE A 36 15.85 -5.84 25.51
C PHE A 36 16.58 -7.00 26.20
N ARG A 37 17.90 -7.15 26.03
CA ARG A 37 18.65 -8.27 26.63
C ARG A 37 18.51 -8.34 28.15
N ASN A 38 18.41 -7.18 28.81
CA ASN A 38 18.27 -7.07 30.26
C ASN A 38 16.85 -6.68 30.69
N PHE A 39 15.89 -6.74 29.77
CA PHE A 39 14.52 -6.39 30.07
C PHE A 39 13.91 -7.40 31.06
N TYR A 40 13.13 -6.92 32.03
CA TYR A 40 12.52 -7.74 33.07
C TYR A 40 11.25 -8.46 32.58
N PHE A 41 11.44 -9.40 31.65
CA PHE A 41 10.36 -10.21 31.06
C PHE A 41 9.54 -11.04 32.06
N ASP A 42 10.10 -11.31 33.24
CA ASP A 42 9.39 -12.04 34.29
C ASP A 42 8.26 -11.21 34.91
N ASN A 43 8.33 -9.88 34.84
CA ASN A 43 7.43 -8.96 35.54
C ASN A 43 6.59 -8.09 34.59
N PHE A 44 7.10 -7.83 33.39
CA PHE A 44 6.49 -6.89 32.46
C PHE A 44 6.46 -7.47 31.05
N THR A 45 5.42 -7.10 30.31
CA THR A 45 5.32 -7.33 28.88
C THR A 45 5.87 -6.14 28.10
N ILE A 46 6.23 -6.35 26.83
CA ILE A 46 6.60 -5.25 25.95
C ILE A 46 5.43 -4.29 25.73
N LYS A 47 4.19 -4.80 25.73
CA LYS A 47 3.00 -3.96 25.61
C LYS A 47 2.90 -2.99 26.78
N GLU A 48 2.98 -3.47 28.01
CA GLU A 48 2.98 -2.63 29.21
C GLU A 48 4.12 -1.61 29.19
N PHE A 49 5.32 -2.05 28.80
CA PHE A 49 6.45 -1.13 28.62
C PHE A 49 6.14 -0.03 27.59
N LEU A 50 5.58 -0.35 26.43
CA LEU A 50 5.22 0.63 25.42
C LEU A 50 4.12 1.56 25.93
N GLU A 51 3.10 1.05 26.62
CA GLU A 51 2.02 1.85 27.17
C GLU A 51 2.51 2.84 28.23
N ASP A 52 3.35 2.38 29.16
CA ASP A 52 3.84 3.17 30.30
C ASP A 52 4.93 4.17 29.91
N THR A 53 5.73 3.85 28.89
CA THR A 53 6.92 4.66 28.53
C THR A 53 6.68 5.64 27.38
N THR A 54 5.49 5.68 26.81
CA THR A 54 5.13 6.59 25.71
C THR A 54 4.12 7.64 26.17
N TYR A 55 3.79 8.58 25.28
CA TYR A 55 2.92 9.71 25.58
C TYR A 55 1.50 9.45 25.08
N ASP A 56 0.51 9.73 25.92
CA ASP A 56 -0.89 9.54 25.57
C ASP A 56 -1.41 10.65 24.67
N PHE A 57 -2.64 10.48 24.16
CA PHE A 57 -3.26 11.43 23.24
C PHE A 57 -3.25 12.86 23.79
N ASP A 58 -3.68 13.05 25.04
CA ASP A 58 -3.76 14.38 25.67
C ASP A 58 -2.38 15.00 26.01
N ASP A 59 -1.32 14.20 25.99
CA ASP A 59 0.05 14.68 26.16
C ASP A 59 0.61 15.26 24.86
N VAL A 60 0.12 14.77 23.71
CA VAL A 60 0.63 15.12 22.37
C VAL A 60 -0.31 16.08 21.65
N VAL A 61 -1.63 15.88 21.75
CA VAL A 61 -2.65 16.59 20.98
C VAL A 61 -3.56 17.33 21.93
N ASN A 62 -3.36 18.64 22.04
CA ASN A 62 -4.22 19.51 22.85
C ASN A 62 -5.59 19.76 22.18
N SER A 63 -5.57 19.96 20.85
CA SER A 63 -6.81 20.02 20.06
C SER A 63 -6.54 19.79 18.58
N TYR A 64 -7.58 19.39 17.86
CA TYR A 64 -7.59 19.36 16.40
C TYR A 64 -8.94 19.85 15.86
N ALA A 65 -8.93 20.32 14.62
CA ALA A 65 -10.11 20.75 13.89
C ALA A 65 -9.98 20.39 12.41
N PHE A 66 -11.11 20.06 11.79
CA PHE A 66 -11.22 19.82 10.36
C PHE A 66 -12.47 20.51 9.81
N ASN A 67 -12.34 21.22 8.69
CA ASN A 67 -13.46 21.86 8.00
C ASN A 67 -14.31 22.77 8.93
N GLY A 68 -13.65 23.51 9.82
CA GLY A 68 -14.27 24.43 10.76
C GLY A 68 -14.96 23.76 11.95
N MET A 69 -15.00 22.42 11.97
CA MET A 69 -15.46 21.64 13.10
C MET A 69 -14.26 21.31 14.00
N GLY A 70 -14.39 21.49 15.31
CA GLY A 70 -13.35 21.15 16.28
C GLY A 70 -13.12 19.64 16.40
N MET A 71 -12.83 19.14 17.61
CA MET A 71 -12.61 17.72 17.90
C MET A 71 -13.92 16.90 17.85
N HIS A 72 -14.61 16.93 16.72
CA HIS A 72 -15.86 16.22 16.53
C HIS A 72 -15.61 14.98 15.67
N LEU A 73 -15.93 13.80 16.20
CA LEU A 73 -15.77 12.50 15.53
C LEU A 73 -16.61 12.33 14.25
N ALA A 74 -17.47 13.30 13.93
CA ALA A 74 -18.25 13.32 12.70
C ALA A 74 -17.40 13.85 11.54
N ALA A 75 -16.52 14.82 11.81
CA ALA A 75 -15.65 15.44 10.81
C ALA A 75 -14.42 14.57 10.51
N ALA A 76 -13.86 13.97 11.56
CA ALA A 76 -12.62 13.21 11.49
C ALA A 76 -12.57 12.14 12.57
N GLU A 77 -12.04 10.97 12.23
CA GLU A 77 -11.66 9.94 13.19
C GLU A 77 -10.14 9.97 13.41
N TRP A 78 -9.71 9.41 14.53
CA TRP A 78 -8.30 9.19 14.79
C TRP A 78 -8.06 7.78 15.32
N THR A 79 -6.89 7.25 15.01
CA THR A 79 -6.41 5.94 15.47
C THR A 79 -5.05 6.07 16.14
N LEU A 80 -4.77 5.16 17.06
CA LEU A 80 -3.49 5.03 17.74
C LEU A 80 -2.76 3.79 17.21
N PHE A 81 -1.46 3.91 17.02
CA PHE A 81 -0.58 2.76 16.81
C PHE A 81 0.77 2.96 17.51
N HIS A 82 1.45 1.84 17.78
CA HIS A 82 2.75 1.81 18.46
C HIS A 82 3.87 1.48 17.49
N THR A 83 5.01 2.15 17.68
CA THR A 83 6.23 1.93 16.93
C THR A 83 7.46 2.04 17.82
N ILE A 84 8.46 1.18 17.64
CA ILE A 84 9.70 1.21 18.44
C ILE A 84 10.53 2.47 18.13
N SER A 85 10.38 3.02 16.94
CA SER A 85 11.10 4.23 16.50
C SER A 85 10.52 5.52 17.10
N TYR A 86 9.20 5.59 17.24
CA TYR A 86 8.49 6.83 17.60
C TYR A 86 7.53 6.72 18.81
N GLY A 87 7.37 5.56 19.42
CA GLY A 87 6.42 5.34 20.51
C GLY A 87 4.97 5.30 20.02
N LYS A 88 4.07 5.98 20.73
CA LYS A 88 2.67 6.16 20.33
C LYS A 88 2.57 7.22 19.24
N CYS A 89 1.88 6.90 18.15
CA CYS A 89 1.56 7.80 17.05
C CYS A 89 0.06 7.86 16.81
N PHE A 90 -0.42 9.04 16.41
CA PHE A 90 -1.84 9.30 16.20
C PHE A 90 -2.10 9.65 14.74
N SER A 91 -2.94 8.85 14.07
CA SER A 91 -3.32 9.08 12.67
C SER A 91 -4.73 9.64 12.59
N PHE A 92 -4.91 10.77 11.92
CA PHE A 92 -6.16 11.50 11.76
C PHE A 92 -6.68 11.34 10.34
N THR A 93 -7.88 10.79 10.19
CA THR A 93 -8.49 10.50 8.89
C THR A 93 -9.76 11.33 8.72
N PRO A 94 -9.88 12.13 7.65
CA PRO A 94 -11.08 12.92 7.41
C PRO A 94 -12.24 12.02 6.96
N ARG A 95 -13.42 12.19 7.57
CA ARG A 95 -14.64 11.46 7.17
C ARG A 95 -15.44 12.18 6.10
N GLU A 96 -15.19 13.48 5.95
CA GLU A 96 -15.88 14.34 4.99
C GLU A 96 -14.90 15.02 4.04
N THR A 97 -15.39 15.46 2.89
CA THR A 97 -14.64 16.33 1.99
C THR A 97 -14.92 17.79 2.33
N SER A 98 -13.91 18.67 2.24
CA SER A 98 -14.16 20.11 2.35
C SER A 98 -14.32 20.76 0.97
N SER A 99 -15.21 21.75 0.88
CA SER A 99 -15.38 22.65 -0.26
C SER A 99 -14.75 24.03 -0.05
N THR A 100 -14.10 24.23 1.10
CA THR A 100 -13.51 25.52 1.48
C THR A 100 -12.01 25.52 1.24
N TYR A 101 -11.53 26.50 0.46
CA TYR A 101 -10.12 26.65 0.07
C TYR A 101 -9.42 27.73 0.91
N SER A 102 -9.43 27.52 2.21
CA SER A 102 -8.79 28.38 3.21
C SER A 102 -8.46 27.57 4.45
N ILE A 103 -7.76 28.18 5.41
CA ILE A 103 -7.40 27.53 6.68
C ILE A 103 -8.62 26.91 7.37
N SER A 104 -9.79 27.57 7.34
CA SER A 104 -11.00 27.05 7.97
C SER A 104 -11.56 25.79 7.29
N GLY A 105 -11.24 25.54 6.02
CA GLY A 105 -11.64 24.33 5.31
C GLY A 105 -10.70 23.14 5.55
N GLY A 106 -9.53 23.39 6.15
CA GLY A 106 -8.47 22.41 6.26
C GLY A 106 -8.31 21.79 7.64
N TRP A 107 -7.14 21.20 7.84
CA TRP A 107 -6.70 20.68 9.12
C TRP A 107 -6.07 21.77 9.97
N ILE A 108 -6.40 21.78 11.26
CA ILE A 108 -5.72 22.60 12.26
C ILE A 108 -5.39 21.68 13.43
N PHE A 109 -4.13 21.65 13.85
CA PHE A 109 -3.67 20.91 15.02
C PHE A 109 -3.00 21.86 16.01
N SER A 110 -3.32 21.69 17.28
CA SER A 110 -2.61 22.25 18.42
C SER A 110 -1.96 21.11 19.18
N LEU A 111 -0.64 21.00 19.05
CA LEU A 111 0.16 19.94 19.64
C LEU A 111 0.84 20.44 20.90
N LYS A 112 1.04 19.57 21.87
CA LYS A 112 1.64 19.88 23.17
C LYS A 112 2.97 19.15 23.32
N HIS A 113 3.97 19.88 23.80
CA HIS A 113 5.23 19.32 24.27
C HIS A 113 5.47 19.77 25.72
N ASP A 114 6.10 18.92 26.50
CA ASP A 114 6.56 19.15 27.88
C ASP A 114 7.92 19.86 27.98
N VAL A 115 8.65 20.01 26.87
CA VAL A 115 9.98 20.61 26.84
C VAL A 115 9.87 22.02 26.32
N ILE A 116 10.38 22.96 27.11
CA ILE A 116 10.39 24.39 26.81
C ILE A 116 11.69 24.76 26.08
N GLU A 117 12.82 24.18 26.49
CA GLU A 117 14.14 24.54 25.98
C GLU A 117 14.48 23.78 24.70
N ARG A 118 14.85 24.55 23.67
CA ARG A 118 15.31 23.99 22.41
C ARG A 118 16.70 23.39 22.54
N PHE A 119 16.77 22.07 22.63
CA PHE A 119 18.01 21.33 22.44
C PHE A 119 18.17 20.99 20.95
N VAL A 120 19.17 21.58 20.30
CA VAL A 120 19.54 21.25 18.92
C VAL A 120 20.74 20.31 18.89
N ASP A 121 20.78 19.42 17.89
CA ASP A 121 21.99 18.66 17.62
C ASP A 121 23.08 19.50 16.94
N SER A 122 24.20 18.85 16.62
CA SER A 122 25.32 19.44 15.91
C SER A 122 24.97 19.98 14.51
N TYR A 123 23.82 19.60 13.95
CA TYR A 123 23.33 20.06 12.65
C TYR A 123 22.27 21.17 12.78
N GLY A 124 21.97 21.61 14.01
CA GLY A 124 20.99 22.66 14.28
C GLY A 124 19.53 22.19 14.28
N VAL A 125 19.29 20.88 14.22
CA VAL A 125 17.93 20.30 14.23
C VAL A 125 17.47 20.11 15.66
N SER A 126 16.27 20.62 16.00
CA SER A 126 15.67 20.38 17.31
C SER A 126 15.51 18.89 17.57
N GLN A 127 15.85 18.45 18.78
CA GLN A 127 15.58 17.08 19.24
C GLN A 127 14.16 16.94 19.78
N TYR A 128 13.44 18.04 19.97
CA TYR A 128 12.10 18.11 20.54
C TYR A 128 11.11 18.69 19.54
N GLY A 129 10.04 17.95 19.28
CA GLY A 129 9.05 18.32 18.26
C GLY A 129 8.18 17.14 17.82
N PHE A 130 7.73 17.19 16.58
CA PHE A 130 6.76 16.25 16.03
C PHE A 130 7.14 15.85 14.60
N HIS A 131 7.11 14.55 14.36
CA HIS A 131 7.12 13.98 13.01
C HIS A 131 5.68 13.99 12.50
N VAL A 132 5.46 14.65 11.37
CA VAL A 132 4.15 14.73 10.73
C VAL A 132 4.23 14.13 9.35
N TYR A 133 3.38 13.15 9.11
CA TYR A 133 3.27 12.43 7.85
C TYR A 133 1.92 12.72 7.21
N VAL A 134 1.92 13.07 5.94
CA VAL A 134 0.73 13.37 5.16
C VAL A 134 0.59 12.28 4.10
N HIS A 135 -0.54 11.58 4.10
CA HIS A 135 -0.76 10.43 3.22
C HIS A 135 -2.21 10.26 2.79
N ASP A 136 -2.44 9.38 1.82
CA ASP A 136 -3.78 8.96 1.43
C ASP A 136 -4.51 8.23 2.58
N PRO A 137 -5.83 8.45 2.77
CA PRO A 137 -6.62 7.73 3.78
C PRO A 137 -6.57 6.20 3.72
N ASN A 138 -6.31 5.63 2.55
CA ASN A 138 -6.16 4.19 2.40
C ASN A 138 -4.76 3.71 2.76
N GLU A 139 -3.76 4.59 2.75
CA GLU A 139 -2.40 4.25 3.19
C GLU A 139 -2.28 4.26 4.70
N ILE A 140 -1.41 3.41 5.23
CA ILE A 140 -1.07 3.36 6.65
C ILE A 140 0.44 3.58 6.79
N LEU A 141 0.87 4.19 7.90
CA LEU A 141 2.29 4.27 8.21
C LEU A 141 2.79 2.85 8.55
N THR A 142 3.90 2.46 7.94
CA THR A 142 4.58 1.19 8.17
C THR A 142 6.09 1.46 8.16
N SER A 143 6.89 0.45 8.49
CA SER A 143 8.35 0.60 8.44
C SER A 143 8.89 0.89 7.02
N GLY A 144 10.05 1.54 6.93
CA GLY A 144 10.57 2.16 5.71
C GLY A 144 10.67 1.27 4.46
N LEU A 145 10.87 -0.04 4.56
CA LEU A 145 10.96 -0.93 3.38
C LEU A 145 9.62 -1.11 2.65
N GLU A 146 8.50 -0.88 3.33
CA GLU A 146 7.15 -0.99 2.78
C GLU A 146 6.66 0.32 2.17
N GLN A 147 7.37 1.42 2.44
CA GLN A 147 7.00 2.78 2.09
C GLN A 147 7.72 3.35 0.86
N ASP A 148 8.69 2.63 0.28
CA ASP A 148 9.48 3.08 -0.88
C ASP A 148 8.63 3.46 -2.11
N ASP A 149 7.33 3.12 -2.14
CA ASP A 149 6.38 3.46 -3.19
C ASP A 149 5.09 4.14 -2.68
N SER A 150 4.96 4.33 -1.37
CA SER A 150 3.83 5.02 -0.77
C SER A 150 4.16 6.50 -0.79
N PHE A 151 3.35 7.33 -1.48
CA PHE A 151 3.57 8.77 -1.54
C PHE A 151 3.22 9.41 -0.19
N LEU A 152 4.15 9.25 0.74
CA LEU A 152 4.12 9.74 2.10
C LEU A 152 4.98 10.99 2.17
N GLU A 153 4.35 12.12 2.45
CA GLU A 153 5.05 13.39 2.60
C GLU A 153 5.38 13.61 4.07
N TYR A 154 6.61 14.04 4.34
CA TYR A 154 7.14 14.17 5.70
C TYR A 154 7.48 15.61 6.05
N ILE A 155 7.10 16.03 7.25
CA ILE A 155 7.36 17.35 7.78
C ILE A 155 7.81 17.21 9.24
N TYR A 156 8.90 17.87 9.60
CA TYR A 156 9.32 18.00 10.99
C TYR A 156 8.97 19.38 11.54
N ILE A 157 8.32 19.38 12.70
CA ILE A 157 7.84 20.59 13.37
C ILE A 157 8.50 20.63 14.74
N GLU A 158 9.19 21.72 15.03
CA GLU A 158 9.86 21.87 16.32
C GLU A 158 8.82 22.19 17.40
N ALA A 159 9.15 21.91 18.66
CA ALA A 159 8.34 22.39 19.77
C ALA A 159 8.24 23.94 19.73
N SER A 160 7.10 24.46 20.18
CA SER A 160 6.81 25.91 20.22
C SER A 160 6.86 26.59 18.85
N GLU A 161 6.26 25.96 17.83
CA GLU A 161 6.31 26.46 16.46
C GLU A 161 4.91 26.59 15.82
N ASP A 162 4.64 27.66 15.08
CA ASP A 162 3.47 27.83 14.20
C ASP A 162 3.89 27.64 12.74
N ILE A 163 3.40 26.57 12.12
CA ILE A 163 3.62 26.27 10.71
C ILE A 163 2.30 26.25 9.93
N ARG A 164 2.30 26.93 8.79
CA ARG A 164 1.18 26.95 7.85
C ARG A 164 1.60 26.32 6.53
N LEU A 165 0.80 25.38 6.09
CA LEU A 165 1.03 24.52 4.95
C LEU A 165 -0.07 24.72 3.92
N GLN A 166 0.34 24.91 2.67
CA GLN A 166 -0.53 24.85 1.51
C GLN A 166 -0.37 23.48 0.87
N LEU A 167 -1.46 22.74 0.75
CA LEU A 167 -1.50 21.43 0.13
C LEU A 167 -1.69 21.56 -1.39
N ARG A 168 -1.08 20.66 -2.14
CA ARG A 168 -1.36 20.40 -3.55
C ARG A 168 -1.83 18.96 -3.72
N TYR A 169 -2.95 18.78 -4.41
CA TYR A 169 -3.53 17.47 -4.69
C TYR A 169 -3.17 17.01 -6.09
N GLN A 170 -2.64 15.79 -6.19
CA GLN A 170 -2.29 15.17 -7.45
C GLN A 170 -2.80 13.73 -7.50
N GLU A 171 -3.25 13.30 -8.66
CA GLU A 171 -3.67 11.92 -8.92
C GLU A 171 -2.70 11.30 -9.91
N PHE A 172 -2.20 10.12 -9.57
CA PHE A 172 -1.32 9.32 -10.43
C PHE A 172 -2.03 8.02 -10.81
N LEU A 173 -2.25 7.87 -12.11
CA LEU A 173 -2.96 6.75 -12.73
C LEU A 173 -1.96 5.85 -13.45
N ARG A 174 -1.78 4.64 -12.94
CA ARG A 174 -0.92 3.61 -13.53
C ARG A 174 -1.69 2.76 -14.52
N VAL A 175 -0.97 2.29 -15.54
CA VAL A 175 -1.53 1.31 -16.48
C VAL A 175 -1.35 -0.10 -15.90
N ASN A 176 -2.44 -0.83 -15.77
CA ASN A 176 -2.38 -2.23 -15.39
C ASN A 176 -1.80 -3.07 -16.54
N THR A 177 -0.67 -3.74 -16.29
CA THR A 177 0.00 -4.59 -17.28
C THR A 177 0.35 -5.94 -16.68
N ASN A 178 0.66 -6.93 -17.53
CA ASN A 178 1.11 -8.25 -17.06
C ASN A 178 2.46 -8.19 -16.33
N GLU A 179 3.33 -7.24 -16.70
CA GLU A 179 4.66 -7.07 -16.08
C GLU A 179 4.57 -6.29 -14.77
N ASN A 180 3.74 -5.25 -14.74
CA ASN A 180 3.48 -4.43 -13.56
C ASN A 180 1.98 -4.41 -13.27
N PRO A 181 1.46 -5.43 -12.57
CA PRO A 181 0.05 -5.47 -12.22
C PRO A 181 -0.27 -4.43 -11.15
N CYS A 182 -1.46 -3.85 -11.26
CA CYS A 182 -2.01 -2.97 -10.24
C CYS A 182 -3.48 -3.28 -9.98
N ILE A 183 -3.97 -2.92 -8.80
CA ILE A 183 -5.38 -3.10 -8.38
C ILE A 183 -6.11 -1.78 -8.50
N ASP A 184 -7.27 -1.80 -9.17
CA ASP A 184 -8.13 -0.62 -9.31
C ASP A 184 -8.98 -0.43 -8.05
N PRO A 185 -9.10 0.80 -7.51
CA PRO A 185 -10.00 1.08 -6.39
C PRO A 185 -11.46 0.72 -6.65
N GLY A 186 -11.90 0.66 -7.91
CA GLY A 186 -13.24 0.20 -8.28
C GLY A 186 -13.51 -1.25 -7.87
N ASP A 187 -12.47 -2.09 -7.86
CA ASP A 187 -12.56 -3.48 -7.42
C ASP A 187 -12.39 -3.61 -5.90
N GLN A 188 -11.46 -2.85 -5.32
CA GLN A 188 -11.18 -2.84 -3.88
C GLN A 188 -10.89 -1.41 -3.36
N PRO A 189 -11.90 -0.71 -2.80
CA PRO A 189 -11.79 0.72 -2.50
C PRO A 189 -10.88 1.07 -1.32
N THR A 190 -10.61 0.13 -0.42
CA THR A 190 -9.73 0.31 0.76
C THR A 190 -8.35 -0.32 0.57
N TYR A 191 -8.04 -0.77 -0.65
CA TYR A 191 -6.78 -1.42 -0.95
C TYR A 191 -5.62 -0.42 -0.85
N SER A 192 -4.61 -0.80 -0.06
CA SER A 192 -3.26 -0.24 -0.15
C SER A 192 -2.25 -1.35 0.06
N ARG A 193 -1.09 -1.22 -0.58
CA ARG A 193 0.00 -2.19 -0.45
C ARG A 193 0.44 -2.29 1.02
N SER A 194 0.50 -1.16 1.72
CA SER A 194 0.87 -1.08 3.14
C SER A 194 -0.09 -1.88 4.02
N ARG A 195 -1.41 -1.77 3.82
CA ARG A 195 -2.41 -2.56 4.56
C ARG A 195 -2.30 -4.06 4.31
N VAL A 196 -2.17 -4.47 3.05
CA VAL A 196 -2.07 -5.90 2.71
C VAL A 196 -0.77 -6.49 3.21
N THR A 197 0.32 -5.72 3.15
CA THR A 197 1.60 -6.14 3.70
C THR A 197 1.50 -6.35 5.21
N LEU A 198 0.92 -5.39 5.94
CA LEU A 198 0.71 -5.53 7.38
C LEU A 198 -0.13 -6.78 7.72
N LEU A 199 -1.23 -7.00 7.00
CA LEU A 199 -2.05 -8.20 7.18
C LEU A 199 -1.29 -9.49 6.87
N ALA A 200 -0.47 -9.51 5.82
CA ALA A 200 0.36 -10.66 5.48
C ALA A 200 1.39 -10.94 6.58
N SER A 201 2.03 -9.91 7.12
CA SER A 201 2.95 -10.00 8.26
C SER A 201 2.28 -10.58 9.50
N LEU A 202 1.06 -10.14 9.81
CA LEU A 202 0.27 -10.65 10.93
C LEU A 202 -0.18 -12.11 10.74
N LEU A 203 -0.57 -12.50 9.52
CA LEU A 203 -1.04 -13.86 9.23
C LEU A 203 0.11 -14.87 9.12
N LEU A 204 1.31 -14.40 8.76
CA LEU A 204 2.47 -15.24 8.48
C LEU A 204 3.52 -15.20 9.59
N MET A 205 3.08 -15.13 10.87
CA MET A 205 3.93 -15.21 12.08
C MET A 205 4.89 -16.43 12.16
N ASN A 206 4.92 -17.29 11.15
CA ASN A 206 5.84 -18.41 10.98
C ASN A 206 7.08 -18.10 10.11
N PHE A 207 7.17 -16.95 9.45
CA PHE A 207 8.36 -16.61 8.66
C PHE A 207 9.42 -15.92 9.51
N SER A 208 10.59 -16.54 9.60
CA SER A 208 11.74 -16.06 10.36
C SER A 208 12.43 -14.84 9.75
N ASN A 209 12.00 -14.35 8.58
CA ASN A 209 12.60 -13.21 7.91
C ASN A 209 11.59 -12.37 7.10
N ARG A 210 11.38 -11.11 7.50
CA ARG A 210 10.44 -10.17 6.88
C ARG A 210 10.83 -9.80 5.44
N GLU A 211 12.12 -9.73 5.12
CA GLU A 211 12.57 -9.50 3.75
C GLU A 211 12.15 -10.63 2.82
N THR A 212 12.17 -11.88 3.31
CA THR A 212 11.68 -13.03 2.53
C THR A 212 10.16 -13.07 2.42
N LEU A 213 9.44 -12.56 3.43
CA LEU A 213 7.99 -12.39 3.36
C LEU A 213 7.63 -11.33 2.31
N MET A 214 8.31 -10.18 2.32
CA MET A 214 8.15 -9.11 1.34
C MET A 214 8.49 -9.58 -0.08
N ALA A 215 9.55 -10.38 -0.24
CA ALA A 215 9.90 -10.99 -1.51
C ALA A 215 8.87 -12.03 -1.99
N ASN A 216 8.18 -12.70 -1.06
CA ASN A 216 7.17 -13.71 -1.37
C ASN A 216 5.75 -13.13 -1.48
N CYS A 217 5.46 -11.93 -0.96
CA CYS A 217 4.18 -11.28 -1.23
C CYS A 217 4.22 -10.64 -2.62
N SER A 218 3.56 -11.28 -3.57
CA SER A 218 3.13 -10.63 -4.82
C SER A 218 1.97 -9.67 -4.54
N CYS A 219 2.23 -8.64 -3.72
CA CYS A 219 1.29 -7.58 -3.36
C CYS A 219 1.36 -6.47 -4.44
N PRO A 220 0.46 -6.42 -5.45
CA PRO A 220 0.49 -5.39 -6.49
C PRO A 220 0.27 -3.99 -5.93
N LYS A 221 0.60 -2.95 -6.70
CA LYS A 221 0.34 -1.56 -6.28
C LYS A 221 -1.10 -1.15 -6.60
N SER A 222 -1.58 -0.05 -6.02
CA SER A 222 -2.82 0.57 -6.51
C SER A 222 -2.62 1.22 -7.88
N CYS A 223 -3.58 1.05 -8.79
CA CYS A 223 -3.58 1.74 -10.08
C CYS A 223 -3.85 3.23 -9.92
N HIS A 224 -4.63 3.63 -8.91
CA HIS A 224 -4.93 5.02 -8.61
C HIS A 224 -4.23 5.40 -7.31
N VAL A 225 -3.36 6.40 -7.38
CA VAL A 225 -2.67 6.89 -6.19
C VAL A 225 -2.80 8.38 -6.06
N THR A 226 -3.18 8.81 -4.87
CA THR A 226 -3.34 10.21 -4.52
C THR A 226 -2.08 10.71 -3.82
N ILE A 227 -1.59 11.87 -4.22
CA ILE A 227 -0.40 12.51 -3.67
C ILE A 227 -0.81 13.87 -3.11
N TYR A 228 -0.42 14.12 -1.86
CA TYR A 228 -0.74 15.35 -1.14
C TYR A 228 0.54 16.09 -0.77
N THR A 229 1.08 16.89 -1.69
CA THR A 229 2.35 17.59 -1.45
C THR A 229 2.14 18.85 -0.61
N PRO A 230 2.72 18.93 0.60
CA PRO A 230 2.66 20.12 1.44
C PRO A 230 3.74 21.13 1.04
N SER A 231 3.40 22.42 1.04
CA SER A 231 4.34 23.52 0.84
C SER A 231 4.25 24.49 2.01
N ILE A 232 5.40 24.88 2.56
CA ILE A 232 5.46 25.77 3.73
C ILE A 232 5.19 27.20 3.27
N ILE A 233 4.10 27.79 3.77
CA ILE A 233 3.73 29.19 3.52
C ILE A 233 4.41 30.10 4.53
N SER A 234 4.33 29.72 5.81
CA SER A 234 4.91 30.49 6.92
C SER A 234 5.36 29.55 8.02
N ARG A 235 6.47 29.92 8.66
CA ARG A 235 7.08 29.18 9.76
C ARG A 235 7.53 30.19 10.80
N THR A 236 6.91 30.18 11.98
CA THR A 236 7.19 31.16 13.04
C THR A 236 7.48 30.45 14.35
N LYS A 237 8.59 30.81 15.00
CA LYS A 237 8.88 30.34 16.35
C LYS A 237 8.01 31.13 17.33
N LEU A 238 7.33 30.42 18.22
CA LEU A 238 6.59 31.00 19.31
C LEU A 238 7.54 31.24 20.48
N ASN A 239 7.21 32.21 21.33
CA ASN A 239 8.04 32.50 22.50
C ASN A 239 7.97 31.30 23.47
N GLU A 240 9.08 30.57 23.57
CA GLU A 240 9.24 29.37 24.41
C GLU A 240 8.78 29.61 25.86
N ASN A 241 8.99 30.82 26.39
CA ASN A 241 8.64 31.20 27.76
C ASN A 241 7.13 31.38 28.02
N GLN A 242 6.27 31.30 27.00
CA GLN A 242 4.82 31.56 27.13
C GLN A 242 3.95 30.42 26.62
N ASP A 243 4.43 29.61 25.68
CA ASP A 243 3.63 28.53 25.10
C ASP A 243 4.51 27.40 24.56
N THR A 244 4.36 26.18 25.09
CA THR A 244 5.00 24.98 24.54
C THR A 244 4.18 24.32 23.42
N ARG A 245 3.04 24.92 23.07
CA ARG A 245 2.18 24.40 22.02
C ARG A 245 2.77 24.72 20.65
N SER A 246 2.62 23.76 19.76
CA SER A 246 2.93 23.91 18.34
C SER A 246 1.64 23.90 17.54
N PHE A 247 1.53 24.77 16.55
CA PHE A 247 0.35 24.92 15.72
C PHE A 247 0.66 24.53 14.29
N ILE A 248 -0.24 23.74 13.70
CA ILE A 248 -0.12 23.27 12.33
C ILE A 248 -1.44 23.56 11.63
N ALA A 249 -1.38 24.30 10.53
CA ALA A 249 -2.55 24.51 9.68
C ALA A 249 -2.27 24.03 8.26
N MET A 250 -3.06 23.10 7.74
CA MET A 250 -2.94 22.58 6.37
C MET A 250 -4.20 22.86 5.58
N HIS A 251 -4.10 23.52 4.43
CA HIS A 251 -5.26 23.82 3.60
C HIS A 251 -4.92 23.84 2.11
N TYR A 252 -5.94 23.70 1.27
CA TYR A 252 -5.82 23.99 -0.16
C TYR A 252 -6.03 25.48 -0.44
N ALA A 253 -5.22 26.06 -1.34
CA ALA A 253 -5.41 27.43 -1.79
C ALA A 253 -6.46 27.56 -2.90
N ASN A 254 -6.75 26.46 -3.63
CA ASN A 254 -7.70 26.41 -4.72
C ASN A 254 -8.18 24.97 -4.96
N ASN A 255 -9.11 24.78 -5.89
CA ASN A 255 -9.63 23.47 -6.29
C ASN A 255 -8.86 22.82 -7.45
N LEU A 256 -7.57 23.09 -7.59
CA LEU A 256 -6.79 22.52 -8.69
C LEU A 256 -6.36 21.09 -8.35
N VAL A 257 -6.69 20.17 -9.25
CA VAL A 257 -6.27 18.76 -9.21
C VAL A 257 -5.31 18.54 -10.36
N THR A 258 -4.10 18.04 -10.06
CA THR A 258 -3.12 17.69 -11.10
C THR A 258 -3.23 16.20 -11.40
N GLU A 259 -3.70 15.85 -12.58
CA GLU A 259 -3.79 14.45 -13.01
C GLU A 259 -2.55 14.06 -13.83
N MET A 260 -1.91 12.96 -13.44
CA MET A 260 -0.77 12.34 -14.12
C MET A 260 -1.16 10.92 -14.53
N LYS A 261 -1.10 10.62 -15.82
CA LYS A 261 -1.47 9.31 -16.38
C LYS A 261 -0.28 8.66 -17.04
N GLU A 262 0.01 7.43 -16.66
CA GLU A 262 0.83 6.55 -17.47
C GLU A 262 0.06 6.21 -18.76
N LEU A 263 0.76 6.28 -19.89
CA LEU A 263 0.20 5.94 -21.19
C LEU A 263 1.09 4.88 -21.83
N VAL A 264 0.46 3.89 -22.45
CA VAL A 264 1.19 2.91 -23.27
C VAL A 264 1.80 3.67 -24.45
N GLY A 265 3.13 3.75 -24.47
CA GLY A 265 3.86 4.52 -25.48
C GLY A 265 3.69 4.00 -26.91
N TYR A 266 3.36 2.70 -27.05
CA TYR A 266 3.18 2.08 -28.36
C TYR A 266 2.08 1.02 -28.36
N ASN A 267 0.98 1.33 -29.05
CA ASN A 267 -0.17 0.44 -29.15
C ASN A 267 -0.09 -0.43 -30.41
N VAL A 268 -0.80 -1.56 -30.42
CA VAL A 268 -0.88 -2.47 -31.59
C VAL A 268 -1.38 -1.74 -32.85
N THR A 269 -2.21 -0.71 -32.69
CA THR A 269 -2.65 0.14 -33.79
C THR A 269 -1.50 0.92 -34.42
N ALA A 270 -0.62 1.51 -33.60
CA ALA A 270 0.59 2.17 -34.07
C ALA A 270 1.56 1.17 -34.72
N PHE A 271 1.71 -0.02 -34.13
CA PHE A 271 2.48 -1.12 -34.71
C PHE A 271 2.03 -1.51 -36.12
N ILE A 272 0.73 -1.74 -36.29
CA ILE A 272 0.17 -2.09 -37.60
C ILE A 272 0.32 -0.92 -38.58
N ALA A 273 0.16 0.33 -38.11
CA ALA A 273 0.34 1.51 -38.94
C ALA A 273 1.78 1.66 -39.43
N ASP A 274 2.79 1.44 -38.58
CA ASP A 274 4.20 1.56 -38.95
C ASP A 274 4.66 0.44 -39.89
N ILE A 275 4.20 -0.80 -39.65
CA ILE A 275 4.41 -1.91 -40.59
C ILE A 275 3.71 -1.60 -41.92
N GLY A 276 2.45 -1.19 -41.89
CA GLY A 276 1.67 -0.86 -43.08
C GLY A 276 2.28 0.29 -43.88
N GLY A 277 2.77 1.32 -43.19
CA GLY A 277 3.47 2.45 -43.78
C GLY A 277 4.79 2.05 -44.43
N SER A 278 5.61 1.28 -43.72
CA SER A 278 6.90 0.80 -44.24
C SER A 278 6.74 -0.15 -45.43
N LEU A 279 5.79 -1.08 -45.34
CA LEU A 279 5.51 -2.05 -46.40
C LEU A 279 4.86 -1.37 -47.62
N GLY A 280 3.95 -0.42 -47.37
CA GLY A 280 3.32 0.39 -48.40
C GLY A 280 4.31 1.30 -49.13
N PHE A 281 5.28 1.87 -48.42
CA PHE A 281 6.37 2.66 -49.00
C PHE A 281 7.33 1.79 -49.82
N LEU A 282 7.83 0.68 -49.26
CA LEU A 282 8.86 -0.14 -49.90
C LEU A 282 8.35 -0.94 -51.10
N LEU A 283 7.12 -1.48 -51.02
CA LEU A 283 6.57 -2.32 -52.08
C LEU A 283 5.60 -1.58 -53.01
N GLY A 284 5.24 -0.33 -52.69
CA GLY A 284 4.11 0.37 -53.34
C GLY A 284 2.78 -0.37 -53.16
N LEU A 285 2.73 -1.33 -52.22
CA LEU A 285 1.65 -2.29 -52.07
C LEU A 285 0.64 -1.73 -51.08
N SER A 286 -0.45 -1.16 -51.61
CA SER A 286 -1.57 -0.75 -50.78
C SER A 286 -2.34 -1.97 -50.25
N VAL A 287 -3.18 -1.77 -49.23
CA VAL A 287 -4.13 -2.80 -48.74
C VAL A 287 -4.94 -3.40 -49.90
N VAL A 288 -5.30 -2.60 -50.91
CA VAL A 288 -6.00 -3.06 -52.11
C VAL A 288 -5.11 -3.96 -52.99
N GLY A 289 -3.81 -3.63 -53.10
CA GLY A 289 -2.82 -4.47 -53.78
C GLY A 289 -2.63 -5.83 -53.08
N PHE A 290 -2.57 -5.81 -51.75
CA PHE A 290 -2.45 -7.02 -50.94
C PHE A 290 -3.67 -7.94 -51.09
N ILE A 291 -4.89 -7.37 -51.05
CA ILE A 291 -6.14 -8.13 -51.26
C ILE A 291 -6.15 -8.81 -52.63
N ARG A 292 -5.68 -8.13 -53.70
CA ARG A 292 -5.60 -8.74 -55.05
C ARG A 292 -4.58 -9.87 -55.14
N VAL A 293 -3.47 -9.78 -54.41
CA VAL A 293 -2.48 -10.87 -54.35
C VAL A 293 -3.08 -12.08 -53.64
N ILE A 294 -3.75 -11.87 -52.51
CA ILE A 294 -4.47 -12.94 -51.79
C ILE A 294 -5.55 -13.56 -52.68
N GLU A 295 -6.35 -12.76 -53.37
CA GLU A 295 -7.39 -13.25 -54.29
C GLU A 295 -6.79 -14.17 -55.37
N ARG A 296 -5.67 -13.77 -56.00
CA ARG A 296 -4.98 -14.60 -56.99
C ARG A 296 -4.41 -15.88 -56.39
N ILE A 297 -3.86 -15.83 -55.18
CA ILE A 297 -3.34 -17.02 -54.49
C ILE A 297 -4.48 -18.00 -54.19
N VAL A 298 -5.60 -17.51 -53.64
CA VAL A 298 -6.78 -18.33 -53.32
C VAL A 298 -7.39 -18.92 -54.60
N CYS A 299 -7.58 -18.13 -55.64
CA CYS A 299 -8.07 -18.64 -56.94
C CYS A 299 -7.12 -19.67 -57.56
N SER A 300 -5.79 -19.50 -57.41
CA SER A 300 -4.81 -20.49 -57.85
C SER A 300 -4.94 -21.78 -57.05
N ILE A 301 -5.01 -21.72 -55.72
CA ILE A 301 -5.19 -22.91 -54.86
C ILE A 301 -6.48 -23.65 -55.23
N ILE A 302 -7.59 -22.92 -55.42
CA ILE A 302 -8.86 -23.49 -55.86
C ILE A 302 -8.71 -24.15 -57.24
N LYS A 303 -8.11 -23.48 -58.23
CA LYS A 303 -7.86 -24.07 -59.55
C LYS A 303 -7.00 -25.33 -59.47
N THR A 304 -5.92 -25.32 -58.68
CA THR A 304 -5.06 -26.48 -58.48
C THR A 304 -5.82 -27.64 -57.82
N TYR A 305 -6.69 -27.35 -56.86
CA TYR A 305 -7.55 -28.34 -56.21
C TYR A 305 -8.57 -28.97 -57.18
N TYR A 306 -9.21 -28.16 -58.03
CA TYR A 306 -10.15 -28.65 -59.04
C TYR A 306 -9.48 -29.36 -60.23
N GLN A 307 -8.28 -28.94 -60.65
CA GLN A 307 -7.51 -29.66 -61.68
C GLN A 307 -7.00 -31.02 -61.18
N LYS A 308 -6.67 -31.14 -59.89
CA LYS A 308 -6.34 -32.44 -59.27
C LYS A 308 -7.54 -33.40 -59.23
N LYS A 309 -8.77 -32.89 -59.27
CA LYS A 309 -10.01 -33.68 -59.33
C LYS A 309 -10.47 -34.00 -60.76
N LYS A 310 -9.90 -33.35 -61.78
CA LYS A 310 -10.25 -33.53 -63.21
C LYS A 310 -9.29 -34.44 -64.00
N LYS A 311 -8.30 -35.06 -63.34
CA LYS A 311 -7.57 -36.21 -63.89
C LYS A 311 -7.96 -37.48 -63.12
N PRO A 312 -8.93 -38.24 -63.64
CA PRO A 312 -8.88 -39.69 -63.55
C PRO A 312 -8.79 -40.32 -64.94
N ASP A 313 -8.08 -41.45 -65.02
CA ASP A 313 -8.16 -42.51 -66.05
C ASP A 313 -7.24 -42.45 -67.28
N GLU A 314 -5.94 -42.73 -67.08
CA GLU A 314 -5.18 -43.71 -67.89
C GLU A 314 -3.83 -44.01 -67.21
N GLU A 315 -3.78 -45.07 -66.39
CA GLU A 315 -2.88 -46.22 -66.56
C GLU A 315 -3.05 -47.20 -65.40
N GLN A 316 -3.22 -48.46 -65.78
CA GLN A 316 -3.72 -49.58 -65.01
C GLN A 316 -2.61 -50.24 -64.14
N ARG A 317 -3.06 -50.74 -62.97
CA ARG A 317 -2.77 -52.10 -62.47
C ARG A 317 -1.40 -52.36 -61.80
N SER A 318 -1.42 -52.35 -60.47
CA SER A 318 -1.15 -53.56 -59.68
C SER A 318 -1.52 -53.36 -58.20
N GLU A 319 -2.56 -54.09 -57.81
CA GLU A 319 -2.81 -54.74 -56.51
C GLU A 319 -3.16 -53.85 -55.29
N THR A 320 -4.44 -53.83 -54.84
CA THR A 320 -5.12 -54.87 -54.00
C THR A 320 -4.54 -54.81 -52.58
N GLN A 321 -5.21 -54.56 -51.46
CA GLN A 321 -6.58 -54.66 -50.91
C GLN A 321 -6.48 -53.85 -49.57
N SER A 322 -7.49 -53.40 -48.82
CA SER A 322 -8.86 -53.86 -48.56
C SER A 322 -9.57 -52.85 -47.63
N SER A 323 -10.86 -52.59 -47.92
CA SER A 323 -12.04 -52.51 -47.03
C SER A 323 -11.93 -51.83 -45.65
N SER A 324 -12.60 -50.69 -45.40
CA SER A 324 -14.04 -50.48 -45.12
C SER A 324 -14.51 -50.76 -43.68
N SER A 325 -14.97 -49.68 -43.03
CA SER A 325 -16.15 -49.54 -42.16
C SER A 325 -16.43 -50.54 -41.02
N SER A 326 -16.41 -49.99 -39.79
CA SER A 326 -17.39 -50.14 -38.70
C SER A 326 -17.91 -51.53 -38.30
N SER A 327 -17.67 -51.95 -37.05
CA SER A 327 -18.67 -51.99 -35.96
C SER A 327 -18.20 -52.86 -34.77
N THR A 328 -18.39 -52.31 -33.55
CA THR A 328 -18.73 -52.94 -32.25
C THR A 328 -18.27 -54.37 -31.89
N SER A 329 -17.58 -54.54 -30.75
CA SER A 329 -18.08 -55.25 -29.54
C SER A 329 -17.00 -55.57 -28.47
N SER A 330 -17.18 -54.96 -27.29
CA SER A 330 -17.08 -55.48 -25.91
C SER A 330 -15.82 -56.13 -25.26
N LYS A 331 -15.70 -55.76 -23.95
CA LYS A 331 -14.97 -56.35 -22.79
C LYS A 331 -13.45 -56.10 -22.72
N SER A 332 -12.94 -55.28 -21.79
CA SER A 332 -12.93 -55.31 -20.31
C SER A 332 -11.52 -55.65 -19.85
N THR A 333 -10.82 -54.75 -19.14
CA THR A 333 -10.24 -54.96 -17.80
C THR A 333 -9.70 -53.63 -17.23
N LYS A 334 -9.97 -53.44 -15.93
CA LYS A 334 -9.53 -52.44 -14.94
C LYS A 334 -8.05 -52.01 -15.10
N ILE A 335 -7.68 -50.77 -14.79
CA ILE A 335 -7.28 -50.33 -13.43
C ILE A 335 -7.65 -48.87 -13.16
N LEU A 336 -8.18 -48.68 -11.95
CA LEU A 336 -8.52 -47.42 -11.29
C LEU A 336 -7.26 -46.90 -10.57
N HIS A 337 -6.94 -45.61 -10.68
CA HIS A 337 -6.49 -44.86 -9.52
C HIS A 337 -7.04 -43.44 -9.59
N THR A 338 -8.10 -43.25 -8.82
CA THR A 338 -8.56 -41.97 -8.30
C THR A 338 -7.49 -41.38 -7.38
N ASN A 339 -7.38 -40.05 -7.35
CA ASN A 339 -7.31 -39.34 -6.08
C ASN A 339 -7.96 -37.97 -6.17
N SER A 340 -9.00 -37.87 -5.36
CA SER A 340 -9.75 -36.68 -4.97
C SER A 340 -9.02 -35.92 -3.86
N PHE A 341 -8.98 -34.60 -3.96
CA PHE A 341 -8.91 -33.64 -2.85
C PHE A 341 -9.49 -32.34 -3.41
N GLY A 342 -10.47 -31.64 -2.86
CA GLY A 342 -11.28 -31.78 -1.67
C GLY A 342 -12.09 -30.47 -1.63
N LYS A 343 -13.42 -30.55 -1.73
CA LYS A 343 -14.30 -29.38 -1.67
C LYS A 343 -14.20 -28.74 -0.28
N ARG A 344 -13.80 -27.46 -0.20
CA ARG A 344 -13.99 -26.65 1.00
C ARG A 344 -15.33 -25.91 0.92
N LYS A 345 -16.05 -25.93 2.03
CA LYS A 345 -17.37 -25.33 2.26
C LYS A 345 -17.31 -23.80 2.09
N PRO A 346 -18.41 -23.14 1.70
CA PRO A 346 -18.52 -21.68 1.78
C PRO A 346 -18.66 -21.27 3.25
N LEU A 347 -17.83 -20.33 3.70
CA LEU A 347 -17.94 -19.70 5.02
C LEU A 347 -18.89 -18.49 4.89
N PRO A 348 -19.71 -18.19 5.92
CA PRO A 348 -20.82 -17.26 5.82
C PRO A 348 -20.35 -15.80 5.78
N ASP A 349 -21.15 -15.01 5.08
CA ASP A 349 -21.12 -13.56 5.08
C ASP A 349 -21.31 -12.99 6.49
N ASN A 350 -20.60 -11.88 6.72
CA ASN A 350 -20.76 -10.93 7.81
C ASN A 350 -20.05 -11.27 9.13
N ILE A 351 -18.74 -11.02 9.16
CA ILE A 351 -18.02 -10.70 10.40
C ILE A 351 -17.32 -9.35 10.17
N ASN A 352 -17.81 -8.31 10.84
CA ASN A 352 -17.14 -7.02 10.97
C ASN A 352 -15.80 -7.25 11.68
N LEU A 353 -14.73 -7.41 10.92
CA LEU A 353 -13.38 -7.73 11.40
C LEU A 353 -12.50 -6.47 11.57
N TYR A 354 -13.13 -5.30 11.70
CA TYR A 354 -12.46 -3.99 11.72
C TYR A 354 -12.30 -3.37 13.12
N GLU A 355 -12.82 -3.98 14.17
CA GLU A 355 -12.79 -3.37 15.52
C GLU A 355 -11.59 -3.79 16.40
N ASN A 356 -10.70 -4.68 15.94
CA ASN A 356 -9.58 -5.17 16.77
C ASN A 356 -8.18 -5.04 16.13
N LEU A 357 -7.98 -4.11 15.19
CA LEU A 357 -6.69 -3.89 14.53
C LEU A 357 -5.86 -2.80 15.23
N GLN A 358 -5.62 -2.98 16.53
CA GLN A 358 -4.56 -2.27 17.24
C GLN A 358 -3.37 -3.20 17.48
N ASP A 359 -2.20 -2.62 17.29
CA ASP A 359 -0.89 -3.07 17.75
C ASP A 359 -0.21 -4.14 16.89
N PHE A 360 0.86 -3.72 16.20
CA PHE A 360 2.24 -4.18 16.40
C PHE A 360 3.05 -3.95 15.11
N GLU A 361 3.80 -2.84 15.05
CA GLU A 361 4.93 -2.72 14.12
C GLU A 361 6.09 -3.59 14.64
N SER A 362 6.42 -4.64 13.88
CA SER A 362 7.54 -5.50 14.17
C SER A 362 8.70 -5.26 13.21
N ASP A 363 9.76 -4.65 13.72
CA ASP A 363 11.09 -4.69 13.11
C ASP A 363 12.15 -5.41 13.98
N ASP A 364 11.79 -5.87 15.19
CA ASP A 364 12.76 -6.44 16.13
C ASP A 364 12.53 -7.93 16.46
N PHE A 365 11.98 -8.72 15.54
CA PHE A 365 11.62 -10.13 15.77
C PHE A 365 12.79 -11.10 16.05
N LYS A 366 14.04 -10.64 16.09
CA LYS A 366 15.19 -11.53 16.30
C LYS A 366 15.42 -11.96 17.77
N TYR A 367 14.59 -11.55 18.74
CA TYR A 367 14.85 -11.87 20.15
C TYR A 367 13.66 -12.38 20.99
N TYR A 368 12.45 -12.50 20.43
CA TYR A 368 11.22 -12.65 21.25
C TYR A 368 10.63 -14.07 21.38
N GLN A 369 11.34 -15.10 20.93
CA GLN A 369 10.78 -16.46 20.89
C GLN A 369 10.92 -17.24 22.21
N LYS A 370 10.71 -16.63 23.38
CA LYS A 370 10.87 -17.36 24.64
C LYS A 370 9.97 -16.98 25.81
N THR A 371 8.69 -16.63 25.62
CA THR A 371 7.72 -16.64 26.75
C THR A 371 6.24 -16.58 26.35
N LEU A 372 5.74 -17.56 25.59
CA LEU A 372 4.28 -17.78 25.51
C LEU A 372 3.96 -19.28 25.53
N ILE A 373 3.96 -19.86 26.73
CA ILE A 373 3.21 -21.08 27.07
C ILE A 373 2.25 -20.67 28.20
N ALA A 374 0.97 -20.96 28.00
CA ALA A 374 -0.17 -20.79 28.92
C ALA A 374 -0.54 -19.32 29.22
N GLU A 375 -1.80 -18.91 29.27
CA GLU A 375 -3.00 -19.64 29.66
C GLU A 375 -4.26 -18.97 29.06
N SER A 376 -5.24 -19.79 28.67
CA SER A 376 -6.59 -19.36 28.35
C SER A 376 -7.38 -19.17 29.64
N SER A 377 -8.04 -18.03 29.84
CA SER A 377 -9.20 -17.97 30.74
C SER A 377 -10.21 -16.88 30.36
N ASN A 378 -11.41 -17.37 30.07
CA ASN A 378 -12.73 -16.74 30.14
C ASN A 378 -12.90 -15.70 31.26
N SER A 379 -13.65 -14.62 30.99
CA SER A 379 -14.72 -14.04 31.83
C SER A 379 -15.11 -12.66 31.25
N ARG A 380 -16.30 -12.49 30.64
CA ARG A 380 -17.45 -11.79 31.25
C ARG A 380 -17.05 -10.61 32.16
N TYR A 381 -17.29 -9.38 31.71
CA TYR A 381 -18.42 -8.52 32.12
C TYR A 381 -18.73 -7.47 31.05
#